data_AF-A0A401H6V3-F1
#
_entry.id   AF-A0A401H6V3-F1
#
_cell.length_a   1.000
_cell.length_b   1.000
_cell.length_c   1.000
_cell.angle_alpha   90.00
_cell.angle_beta   90.00
_cell.angle_gamma   90.00
#
_symmetry.space_group_name_H-M   'P 1'
#
loop_
_entity.id
_entity.type
_entity.pdbx_description
1 polymer ?
#
loop_
_entity_poly.entity_id
_entity_poly.type
_entity_poly.pdbx_seq_one_letter_code
_entity_poly.pdbx_strand_id
1 'polypeptide(L)'
;MASASAEDYKNKGNESFKSGQFTQAAELYTKAEKLSPDDPVYPSNLSAACYEAGDYTACVGAIVRSWKLLSVGSSPSLALRLSARMCKALIQGIRCGSVCNEYFRENAQILAPME
;
A
#
# COMPACT_ATOMS: atom_id res chain seq x y z
N MET A 1 -16.43 -15.76 -20.79
CA MET A 1 -15.99 -15.63 -19.39
C MET A 1 -15.80 -14.15 -19.12
N ALA A 2 -16.58 -13.54 -18.23
CA ALA A 2 -16.37 -12.15 -17.86
C ALA A 2 -15.03 -12.06 -17.10
N SER A 3 -14.04 -11.35 -17.66
CA SER A 3 -12.80 -11.06 -16.94
C SER A 3 -13.16 -10.13 -15.78
N ALA A 4 -12.86 -10.53 -14.54
CA ALA A 4 -13.05 -9.65 -13.39
C ALA A 4 -12.21 -8.38 -13.56
N SER A 5 -12.84 -7.22 -13.39
CA SER A 5 -12.19 -5.91 -13.52
C SER A 5 -11.34 -5.59 -12.29
N ALA A 6 -10.42 -4.62 -12.42
CA ALA A 6 -9.67 -4.10 -11.27
C ALA A 6 -10.60 -3.61 -10.14
N GLU A 7 -11.72 -3.01 -10.52
CA GLU A 7 -12.76 -2.53 -9.60
C GLU A 7 -13.45 -3.68 -8.86
N ASP A 8 -13.73 -4.81 -9.52
CA ASP A 8 -14.29 -6.00 -8.86
C ASP A 8 -13.34 -6.57 -7.80
N TYR A 9 -12.05 -6.64 -8.12
CA TYR A 9 -11.03 -7.09 -7.17
C TYR A 9 -10.90 -6.12 -5.99
N LYS A 10 -10.94 -4.80 -6.24
CA LYS A 10 -10.95 -3.80 -5.17
C LYS A 10 -12.17 -3.95 -4.27
N ASN A 11 -13.35 -4.14 -4.84
CA ASN A 11 -14.59 -4.27 -4.05
C ASN A 11 -14.57 -5.53 -3.17
N LYS A 12 -14.15 -6.67 -3.72
CA LYS A 12 -13.90 -7.88 -2.92
C LYS A 12 -12.83 -7.66 -1.86
N GLY A 13 -11.75 -6.95 -2.19
CA GLY A 13 -10.71 -6.58 -1.24
C GLY A 13 -11.26 -5.74 -0.08
N ASN A 14 -12.17 -4.79 -0.37
CA ASN A 14 -12.83 -3.96 0.63
C ASN A 14 -13.73 -4.80 1.55
N GLU A 15 -14.43 -5.81 1.01
CA GLU A 15 -15.23 -6.75 1.80
C GLU A 15 -14.34 -7.58 2.73
N SER A 16 -13.30 -8.22 2.21
CA SER A 16 -12.33 -8.97 3.01
C SER A 16 -11.68 -8.11 4.09
N PHE A 17 -11.33 -6.86 3.75
CA PHE A 17 -10.75 -5.91 4.71
C PHE A 17 -11.70 -5.59 5.85
N LYS A 18 -12.98 -5.32 5.56
CA LYS A 18 -14.02 -5.08 6.58
C LYS A 18 -14.27 -6.31 7.45
N SER A 19 -14.11 -7.51 6.89
CA SER A 19 -14.20 -8.77 7.62
C SER A 19 -12.94 -9.13 8.43
N GLY A 20 -11.91 -8.27 8.45
CA GLY A 20 -10.66 -8.52 9.16
C GLY A 20 -9.72 -9.51 8.47
N GLN A 21 -10.04 -9.92 7.24
CA GLN A 21 -9.24 -10.87 6.44
C GLN A 21 -8.18 -10.11 5.65
N PHE A 22 -7.21 -9.53 6.36
CA PHE A 22 -6.26 -8.58 5.77
C PHE A 22 -5.33 -9.19 4.73
N THR A 23 -4.84 -10.42 4.93
CA THR A 23 -4.02 -11.13 3.95
C THR A 23 -4.79 -11.35 2.64
N GLN A 24 -6.05 -11.78 2.74
CA GLN A 24 -6.91 -11.96 1.57
C GLN A 24 -7.19 -10.62 0.88
N ALA A 25 -7.46 -9.56 1.65
CA ALA A 25 -7.64 -8.22 1.10
C ALA A 25 -6.40 -7.75 0.34
N ALA A 26 -5.19 -7.98 0.87
CA ALA A 26 -3.94 -7.66 0.21
C ALA A 26 -3.77 -8.40 -1.12
N GLU A 27 -4.08 -9.70 -1.19
CA GLU A 27 -4.06 -10.46 -2.44
C GLU A 27 -5.02 -9.89 -3.50
N LEU A 28 -6.23 -9.50 -3.07
CA LEU A 28 -7.25 -8.93 -3.95
C LEU A 28 -6.83 -7.55 -4.47
N TYR A 29 -6.32 -6.66 -3.60
CA TYR A 29 -5.79 -5.37 -4.04
C TYR A 29 -4.56 -5.52 -4.95
N THR A 30 -3.71 -6.50 -4.72
CA THR A 30 -2.57 -6.81 -5.60
C THR A 30 -3.05 -7.23 -7.00
N LYS A 31 -4.13 -8.01 -7.09
CA LYS A 31 -4.75 -8.35 -8.38
C LYS A 31 -5.34 -7.12 -9.07
N ALA A 32 -5.97 -6.21 -8.32
CA ALA A 32 -6.49 -4.96 -8.85
C ALA A 32 -5.35 -4.05 -9.38
N GLU A 33 -4.27 -3.89 -8.62
CA GLU A 33 -3.07 -3.13 -9.00
C GLU A 33 -2.45 -3.68 -10.30
N LYS A 34 -2.39 -5.01 -10.48
CA LYS A 34 -1.88 -5.62 -11.72
C LYS A 34 -2.74 -5.35 -12.95
N LEU A 35 -4.05 -5.21 -12.78
CA LEU A 35 -4.98 -4.96 -13.88
C LEU A 35 -5.03 -3.48 -14.27
N SER A 36 -4.74 -2.58 -13.34
CA SER A 36 -4.73 -1.14 -13.55
C SER A 36 -3.56 -0.50 -12.79
N PRO A 37 -2.33 -0.62 -13.33
CA PRO A 37 -1.10 -0.22 -12.65
C PRO A 37 -0.96 1.30 -12.47
N ASP A 38 -1.75 2.09 -13.21
CA ASP A 38 -1.68 3.55 -13.21
C ASP A 38 -2.61 4.21 -12.18
N ASP A 39 -3.41 3.43 -11.44
CA ASP A 39 -4.33 3.96 -10.42
C ASP A 39 -3.71 3.86 -9.02
N PRO A 40 -3.45 5.00 -8.33
CA PRO A 40 -2.86 5.02 -7.01
C PRO A 40 -3.75 4.41 -5.91
N VAL A 41 -5.06 4.24 -6.14
CA VAL A 41 -6.01 3.74 -5.15
C VAL A 41 -5.72 2.28 -4.79
N TYR A 42 -5.36 1.44 -5.75
CA TYR A 42 -5.10 0.01 -5.50
C TYR A 42 -3.88 -0.22 -4.60
N PRO A 43 -2.69 0.33 -4.87
CA PRO A 43 -1.56 0.24 -3.94
C PRO A 43 -1.83 0.97 -2.61
N SER A 44 -2.64 2.03 -2.60
CA SER A 44 -3.08 2.67 -1.35
C SER A 44 -3.90 1.71 -0.47
N ASN A 45 -4.86 0.99 -1.05
CA ASN A 45 -5.68 0.04 -0.32
C ASN A 45 -4.88 -1.20 0.11
N LEU A 46 -3.97 -1.67 -0.75
CA LEU A 46 -2.99 -2.70 -0.41
C LEU A 46 -2.18 -2.31 0.83
N SER A 47 -1.64 -1.09 0.88
CA SER A 47 -0.87 -0.65 2.06
C SER A 47 -1.71 -0.62 3.34
N ALA A 48 -3.01 -0.34 3.26
CA ALA A 48 -3.91 -0.45 4.40
C ALA A 48 -4.02 -1.90 4.89
N ALA A 49 -4.24 -2.84 3.97
CA ALA A 49 -4.31 -4.27 4.29
C ALA A 49 -3.00 -4.80 4.90
N CYS A 50 -1.86 -4.45 4.32
CA CYS A 50 -0.55 -4.85 4.85
C CYS A 50 -0.31 -4.28 6.26
N TYR A 51 -0.68 -3.03 6.51
CA TYR A 51 -0.55 -2.42 7.83
C TYR A 51 -1.35 -3.17 8.90
N GLU A 52 -2.63 -3.47 8.61
CA GLU A 52 -3.49 -4.20 9.55
C GLU A 52 -3.06 -5.68 9.71
N ALA A 53 -2.43 -6.26 8.69
CA ALA A 53 -1.81 -7.58 8.77
C ALA A 53 -0.49 -7.61 9.57
N GLY A 54 0.05 -6.45 9.96
CA GLY A 54 1.35 -6.33 10.64
C GLY A 54 2.57 -6.41 9.71
N ASP A 55 2.35 -6.49 8.39
CA ASP A 55 3.41 -6.48 7.38
C ASP A 55 3.78 -5.03 7.04
N TYR A 56 4.62 -4.45 7.89
CA TYR A 56 5.01 -3.05 7.77
C TYR A 56 5.96 -2.78 6.60
N THR A 57 6.77 -3.76 6.18
CA THR A 57 7.69 -3.61 5.04
C THR A 57 6.91 -3.58 3.73
N ALA A 58 5.95 -4.50 3.54
CA ALA A 58 5.06 -4.47 2.38
C ALA A 58 4.15 -3.24 2.38
N CYS A 59 3.69 -2.81 3.56
CA CYS A 59 2.93 -1.56 3.71
C CYS A 59 3.70 -0.36 3.15
N VAL A 60 4.94 -0.15 3.59
CA VAL A 60 5.77 0.96 3.11
C VAL A 60 6.03 0.85 1.61
N GLY A 61 6.34 -0.35 1.10
CA GLY A 61 6.52 -0.57 -0.34
C GLY A 61 5.29 -0.19 -1.17
N ALA A 62 4.10 -0.57 -0.71
CA ALA A 62 2.85 -0.23 -1.39
C ALA A 62 2.53 1.28 -1.30
N ILE A 63 2.85 1.94 -0.18
CA ILE A 63 2.73 3.41 -0.05
C ILE A 63 3.57 4.11 -1.11
N VAL A 64 4.83 3.71 -1.28
CA VAL A 64 5.75 4.33 -2.24
C VAL A 64 5.25 4.16 -3.67
N ARG A 65 4.74 2.97 -4.02
CA ARG A 65 4.15 2.75 -5.35
C ARG A 65 2.93 3.65 -5.57
N SER A 66 2.03 3.75 -4.59
CA SER A 66 0.90 4.66 -4.64
C SER A 66 1.34 6.12 -4.79
N TRP A 67 2.36 6.54 -4.05
CA TRP A 67 2.88 7.90 -4.07
C TRP A 67 3.50 8.28 -5.41
N LYS A 68 4.26 7.37 -6.04
CA LYS A 68 4.85 7.59 -7.38
C LYS A 68 3.81 7.85 -8.47
N LEU A 69 2.60 7.33 -8.31
CA LEU A 69 1.48 7.52 -9.22
C LEU A 69 0.71 8.82 -8.95
N LEU A 70 0.92 9.47 -7.80
CA LEU A 70 0.30 10.76 -7.51
C LEU A 70 1.02 11.86 -8.30
N SER A 71 0.33 12.46 -9.27
CA SER A 71 0.78 13.73 -9.83
C SER A 71 0.53 14.87 -8.82
N VAL A 72 1.38 15.89 -8.88
CA VAL A 72 1.28 17.09 -8.04
C VAL A 72 -0.14 17.68 -8.17
N GLY A 73 -0.93 17.60 -7.10
CA GLY A 73 -2.29 18.15 -7.03
C GLY A 73 -3.45 17.17 -7.23
N SER A 74 -3.21 15.91 -7.60
CA SER A 74 -4.31 14.97 -7.96
C SER A 74 -5.21 14.56 -6.79
N SER A 75 -4.67 14.39 -5.57
CA SER A 75 -5.49 14.01 -4.41
C SER A 75 -4.82 14.31 -3.07
N PRO A 76 -5.02 15.53 -2.51
CA PRO A 76 -4.43 15.92 -1.23
C PRO A 76 -4.84 15.00 -0.05
N SER A 77 -6.06 14.49 -0.08
CA SER A 77 -6.59 13.61 0.96
C SER A 77 -5.98 12.21 0.92
N LEU A 78 -5.65 11.69 -0.27
CA LEU A 78 -4.94 10.43 -0.41
C LEU A 78 -3.49 10.57 0.03
N ALA A 79 -2.79 11.62 -0.40
CA ALA A 79 -1.44 11.92 0.06
C ALA A 79 -1.36 12.00 1.60
N LEU A 80 -2.28 12.74 2.23
CA LEU A 80 -2.31 12.86 3.69
C LEU A 80 -2.50 11.50 4.40
N ARG A 81 -3.40 10.64 3.88
CA ARG A 81 -3.61 9.29 4.43
C ARG A 81 -2.36 8.41 4.28
N LEU A 82 -1.70 8.47 3.13
CA LEU A 82 -0.47 7.72 2.86
C LEU A 82 0.65 8.16 3.81
N SER A 83 0.86 9.46 3.97
CA SER A 83 1.87 10.00 4.92
C SER A 83 1.60 9.53 6.34
N ALA A 84 0.36 9.65 6.81
CA ALA A 84 -0.01 9.24 8.16
C ALA A 84 0.20 7.73 8.38
N ARG A 85 -0.16 6.89 7.40
CA ARG A 85 0.05 5.44 7.46
C ARG A 85 1.53 5.10 7.43
N MET A 86 2.33 5.79 6.62
CA MET A 86 3.77 5.57 6.51
C MET A 86 4.47 5.82 7.84
N CYS A 87 4.18 6.95 8.49
CA CYS A 87 4.73 7.25 9.82
C CYS A 87 4.40 6.14 10.83
N LYS A 88 3.14 5.70 10.87
CA LYS A 88 2.70 4.61 11.76
C LYS A 88 3.40 3.29 11.43
N ALA A 89 3.49 2.93 10.15
CA ALA A 89 4.13 1.69 9.70
C ALA A 89 5.62 1.66 10.06
N LEU A 90 6.34 2.77 9.88
CA LEU A 90 7.75 2.87 10.27
C LEU A 90 7.92 2.75 11.79
N ILE A 91 7.10 3.46 12.58
CA ILE A 91 7.15 3.38 14.04
C ILE A 91 6.90 1.95 14.51
N GLN A 92 5.84 1.29 14.04
CA GLN A 92 5.53 -0.08 14.47
C GLN A 92 6.52 -1.10 13.91
N GLY A 93 6.98 -0.90 12.67
CA GLY A 93 8.00 -1.71 12.02
C GLY A 93 9.33 -1.71 12.78
N ILE A 94 9.78 -0.55 13.25
CA ILE A 94 10.98 -0.44 14.08
C ILE A 94 10.76 -1.13 15.43
N ARG A 95 9.59 -0.95 16.05
CA ARG A 95 9.26 -1.56 17.36
C ARG A 95 9.23 -3.09 17.32
N CYS A 96 8.73 -3.69 16.25
CA CYS A 96 8.71 -5.14 16.07
C CYS A 96 9.96 -5.69 15.37
N GLY A 97 10.88 -4.83 14.93
CA GLY A 97 12.13 -5.20 14.25
C GLY A 97 11.98 -5.54 12.77
N SER A 98 10.79 -5.45 12.18
CA SER A 98 10.59 -5.75 10.75
C SER A 98 11.11 -4.63 9.83
N VAL A 99 11.16 -3.39 10.31
CA VAL A 99 11.82 -2.27 9.62
C VAL A 99 13.11 -1.96 10.38
N CYS A 100 14.23 -2.41 9.82
CA CYS A 100 15.57 -2.29 10.43
C CYS A 100 16.56 -1.59 9.47
N ASN A 101 17.80 -1.42 9.90
CA ASN A 101 18.85 -0.79 9.06
C ASN A 101 19.04 -1.49 7.71
N GLU A 102 18.84 -2.81 7.64
CA GLU A 102 18.95 -3.58 6.40
C GLU A 102 17.83 -3.23 5.43
N TYR A 103 16.59 -3.14 5.90
CA TYR A 103 15.45 -2.69 5.10
C TYR A 103 15.74 -1.35 4.42
N PHE A 104 16.29 -0.38 5.15
CA PHE A 104 16.63 0.93 4.57
C PHE A 104 17.77 0.87 3.56
N ARG A 105 18.74 -0.03 3.72
CA ARG A 105 19.82 -0.23 2.73
C ARG A 105 19.28 -0.83 1.44
N GLU A 106 18.45 -1.85 1.54
CA GLU A 106 17.83 -2.52 0.39
C GLU A 106 16.81 -1.64 -0.34
N ASN A 107 16.25 -0.67 0.39
CA ASN A 107 15.20 0.21 -0.10
C ASN A 107 15.62 1.69 -0.09
N ALA A 108 16.91 1.98 -0.25
CA ALA A 108 17.44 3.36 -0.22
C ALA A 108 16.73 4.30 -1.22
N GLN A 109 16.27 3.77 -2.35
CA GLN A 109 15.46 4.45 -3.36
C GLN A 109 14.10 4.94 -2.86
N ILE A 110 13.57 4.41 -1.76
CA ILE A 110 12.32 4.87 -1.13
C ILE A 110 12.52 6.21 -0.43
N LEU A 111 13.72 6.45 0.11
CA LEU A 111 14.07 7.65 0.86
C LEU A 111 14.85 8.66 0.02
N ALA A 112 15.08 8.37 -1.26
CA ALA A 112 15.67 9.32 -2.18
C ALA A 112 14.74 10.55 -2.32
N PRO A 113 15.30 11.77 -2.37
CA PRO A 113 14.51 12.96 -2.69
C PRO A 113 13.75 12.73 -4.00
N MET A 114 12.48 13.10 -4.04
CA MET A 114 11.73 13.14 -5.29
C MET A 114 12.32 14.28 -6.15
N GLU A 115 12.86 13.94 -7.32
CA GLU A 115 13.34 14.93 -8.32
C GLU A 115 12.20 15.73 -8.93
#